data_AF-A0A9N8ZFI9-F1
#
_entry.id   AF-A0A9N8ZFI9-F1
#
_cell.length_a   1.000
_cell.length_b   1.000
_cell.length_c   1.000
_cell.angle_alpha   90.00
_cell.angle_beta   90.00
_cell.angle_gamma   90.00
#
_symmetry.space_group_name_H-M   'P 1'
#
loop_
_entity.id
_entity.type
_entity.pdbx_description
1 polymer ?
#
loop_
_entity_poly.entity_id
_entity_poly.type
_entity_poly.pdbx_seq_one_letter_code
_entity_poly.pdbx_strand_id
1 'polypeptide(L)'
;MSFPNTDLTIQFACVFVVFLLWIVSLIPVRRAQTLQFEGYNNSNPREQYNNLSAWGRRAVSASNNTIEALVFFSAAVFTRAFSQISQYGGTSPTGKDGTVATATSVFCIIYAVIRADYCINSI
;
A
#
# COMPACT_ATOMS: atom_id res chain seq x y z
N MET A 1 16.46 -16.71 22.03
CA MET A 1 16.57 -15.52 21.16
C MET A 1 15.20 -14.85 21.16
N SER A 2 15.09 -13.64 21.70
CA SER A 2 13.83 -12.89 21.68
C SER A 2 13.49 -12.54 20.24
N PHE A 3 12.26 -12.84 19.78
CA PHE A 3 11.79 -12.37 18.48
C PHE A 3 11.92 -10.83 18.42
N PRO A 4 12.26 -10.25 17.25
CA PRO A 4 12.31 -8.80 17.09
C PRO A 4 10.94 -8.18 17.41
N ASN A 5 10.96 -6.91 17.82
CA ASN A 5 9.77 -6.12 18.21
C ASN A 5 8.56 -6.44 17.33
N THR A 6 7.58 -7.15 17.89
CA THR A 6 6.40 -7.67 17.17
C THR A 6 5.62 -6.56 16.47
N ASP A 7 5.61 -5.35 17.04
CA ASP A 7 4.99 -4.16 16.45
C ASP A 7 5.60 -3.76 15.11
N LEU A 8 6.94 -3.72 15.00
CA LEU A 8 7.62 -3.38 13.75
C LEU A 8 7.37 -4.45 12.69
N THR A 9 7.37 -5.72 13.08
CA THR A 9 7.05 -6.83 12.17
C THR A 9 5.65 -6.67 11.57
N ILE A 10 4.65 -6.33 12.40
CA ILE A 10 3.28 -6.10 11.93
C ILE A 10 3.21 -4.90 10.99
N GLN A 11 3.86 -3.77 11.34
CA GLN A 11 3.84 -2.55 10.52
C GLN A 11 4.47 -2.79 9.14
N PHE A 12 5.63 -3.46 9.07
CA PHE A 12 6.25 -3.80 7.80
C PHE A 12 5.43 -4.82 7.00
N ALA A 13 4.81 -5.79 7.67
CA ALA A 13 3.89 -6.72 7.03
C ALA A 13 2.70 -5.97 6.39
N CYS A 14 2.12 -4.96 7.05
CA CYS A 14 1.07 -4.13 6.47
C CYS A 14 1.55 -3.38 5.21
N VAL A 15 2.75 -2.78 5.23
CA VAL A 15 3.33 -2.13 4.02
C VAL A 15 3.47 -3.13 2.88
N PHE A 16 3.99 -4.32 3.17
CA PHE A 16 4.15 -5.38 2.19
C PHE A 16 2.79 -5.85 1.61
N VAL A 17 1.78 -6.04 2.46
CA VAL A 17 0.43 -6.40 2.03
C VAL A 17 -0.18 -5.32 1.12
N VAL A 18 -0.05 -4.04 1.46
CA VAL A 18 -0.57 -2.95 0.61
C VAL A 18 0.18 -2.88 -0.72
N PHE A 19 1.48 -3.17 -0.73
CA PHE A 19 2.25 -3.30 -1.97
C PHE A 19 1.74 -4.46 -2.85
N LEU A 20 1.45 -5.62 -2.25
CA LEU A 20 0.83 -6.74 -2.98
C LEU A 20 -0.57 -6.39 -3.50
N LEU A 21 -1.38 -5.68 -2.71
CA LEU A 21 -2.69 -5.18 -3.15
C LEU A 21 -2.56 -4.28 -4.38
N TRP A 22 -1.55 -3.42 -4.42
CA TRP A 22 -1.26 -2.62 -5.62
C TRP A 22 -0.92 -3.51 -6.83
N ILE A 23 -0.04 -4.51 -6.68
CA ILE A 23 0.28 -5.45 -7.78
C ILE A 23 -0.99 -6.14 -8.30
N VAL A 24 -1.84 -6.61 -7.39
CA VAL A 24 -3.12 -7.26 -7.74
C VAL A 24 -4.06 -6.29 -8.47
N SER A 25 -4.08 -5.01 -8.08
CA SER A 25 -4.89 -3.98 -8.75
C SER A 25 -4.49 -3.73 -10.21
N LEU A 26 -3.29 -4.14 -10.64
CA LEU A 26 -2.85 -4.02 -12.03
C LEU A 26 -3.43 -5.13 -12.94
N ILE A 27 -3.91 -6.23 -12.36
CA ILE A 27 -4.54 -7.34 -13.11
C ILE A 27 -5.76 -6.86 -13.92
N PRO A 28 -6.76 -6.18 -13.33
CA PRO A 28 -7.92 -5.67 -14.07
C PRO A 28 -7.53 -4.63 -15.11
N VAL A 29 -6.53 -3.79 -14.84
CA VAL A 29 -6.00 -2.83 -15.83
C VAL A 29 -5.49 -3.55 -17.08
N ARG A 30 -4.66 -4.58 -16.89
CA ARG A 30 -4.14 -5.38 -18.01
C ARG A 30 -5.26 -6.12 -18.75
N ARG A 31 -6.24 -6.66 -18.02
CA ARG A 31 -7.43 -7.27 -18.64
C ARG A 31 -8.17 -6.27 -19.54
N ALA A 32 -8.36 -5.02 -19.08
CA ALA A 32 -9.04 -3.98 -19.86
C ALA A 32 -8.28 -3.66 -21.15
N GLN A 33 -6.95 -3.55 -21.05
CA GLN A 33 -6.08 -3.31 -22.20
C GLN A 33 -6.12 -4.48 -23.20
N THR A 34 -6.12 -5.74 -22.74
CA THR A 34 -6.20 -6.91 -23.63
C THR A 34 -7.53 -7.05 -24.35
N LEU A 35 -8.61 -6.46 -23.80
CA LEU A 35 -9.94 -6.52 -24.40
C LEU A 35 -10.17 -5.43 -25.46
N GLN A 36 -9.24 -4.47 -25.61
CA GLN A 36 -9.31 -3.51 -26.71
C GLN A 36 -9.01 -4.19 -28.04
N PHE A 37 -9.66 -3.72 -29.11
CA PHE A 37 -9.52 -4.29 -30.46
C PHE A 37 -8.08 -4.23 -31.00
N GLU A 38 -7.36 -3.14 -30.73
CA GLU A 38 -5.93 -2.99 -31.09
C GLU A 38 -4.98 -3.78 -30.17
N GLY A 39 -5.50 -4.37 -29.09
CA GLY A 39 -4.68 -5.05 -28.08
C GLY A 39 -3.79 -4.08 -27.29
N TYR A 40 -2.59 -4.54 -26.93
CA TYR A 40 -1.66 -3.77 -26.11
C TYR A 40 -0.84 -2.80 -26.97
N ASN A 41 -1.05 -1.49 -26.80
CA ASN A 41 -0.36 -0.45 -27.55
C ASN A 41 0.79 0.16 -26.73
N ASN A 42 2.01 -0.27 -27.03
CA ASN A 42 3.23 0.24 -26.38
C ASN A 42 3.75 1.56 -26.96
N SER A 43 3.24 1.99 -28.11
CA SER A 43 3.71 3.21 -28.77
C SER A 43 3.10 4.46 -28.12
N ASN A 44 1.82 4.39 -27.70
CA ASN A 44 1.11 5.50 -27.07
C ASN A 44 0.34 5.06 -25.81
N PRO A 45 1.05 4.69 -24.72
CA PRO A 45 0.41 4.10 -23.54
C PRO A 45 -0.59 5.04 -22.85
N ARG A 46 -0.35 6.35 -22.86
CA ARG A 46 -1.28 7.35 -22.28
C ARG A 46 -2.60 7.42 -23.02
N GLU A 47 -2.56 7.38 -24.35
CA GLU A 47 -3.77 7.37 -25.18
C GLU A 47 -4.54 6.06 -24.99
N GLN A 48 -3.82 4.95 -24.87
CA GLN A 48 -4.42 3.66 -24.58
C GLN A 48 -5.25 3.71 -23.31
N TYR A 49 -4.69 4.23 -22.20
CA TYR A 49 -5.41 4.39 -20.92
C TYR A 49 -6.67 5.26 -21.01
N ASN A 50 -6.64 6.31 -21.83
CA ASN A 50 -7.79 7.19 -22.04
C ASN A 50 -8.92 6.51 -22.83
N ASN A 51 -8.57 5.58 -23.71
CA ASN A 51 -9.50 4.84 -24.57
C ASN A 51 -10.02 3.54 -23.93
N LEU A 52 -9.69 3.23 -22.67
CA LEU A 52 -10.24 2.07 -21.96
C LEU A 52 -11.75 2.23 -21.73
N SER A 53 -12.42 1.10 -21.57
CA SER A 53 -13.80 1.04 -21.07
C SER A 53 -13.96 1.79 -19.73
N ALA A 54 -15.20 2.14 -19.38
CA ALA A 54 -15.48 2.84 -18.12
C ALA A 54 -14.92 2.09 -16.89
N TRP A 55 -15.05 0.77 -16.85
CA TRP A 55 -14.48 -0.07 -15.78
C TRP A 55 -12.94 -0.10 -15.84
N GLY A 56 -12.35 -0.13 -17.03
CA GLY A 56 -10.89 -0.13 -17.20
C GLY A 56 -10.25 1.18 -16.74
N ARG A 57 -10.90 2.31 -17.05
CA ARG A 57 -10.49 3.63 -16.54
C ARG A 57 -10.58 3.70 -15.02
N ARG A 58 -11.61 3.11 -14.42
CA ARG A 58 -11.75 3.00 -12.96
C ARG A 58 -10.64 2.16 -12.35
N ALA A 59 -10.31 1.00 -12.93
CA ALA A 59 -9.20 0.17 -12.49
C ALA A 59 -7.85 0.93 -12.54
N VAL A 60 -7.60 1.73 -13.58
CA VAL A 60 -6.40 2.57 -13.69
C VAL A 60 -6.38 3.63 -12.59
N SER A 61 -7.51 4.30 -12.35
CA SER A 61 -7.59 5.29 -11.26
C SER A 61 -7.41 4.66 -9.88
N ALA A 62 -7.93 3.44 -9.67
CA ALA A 62 -7.76 2.69 -8.44
C ALA A 62 -6.28 2.33 -8.21
N SER A 63 -5.59 1.78 -9.22
CA SER A 63 -4.18 1.43 -9.10
C SER A 63 -3.28 2.65 -8.88
N ASN A 64 -3.60 3.78 -9.53
CA ASN A 64 -2.86 5.04 -9.35
C ASN A 64 -3.08 5.62 -7.94
N ASN A 65 -4.31 5.61 -7.45
CA ASN A 65 -4.59 6.05 -6.09
C ASN A 65 -3.90 5.17 -5.04
N THR A 66 -3.88 3.86 -5.26
CA THR A 66 -3.24 2.91 -4.33
C THR A 66 -1.72 3.09 -4.29
N ILE A 67 -1.05 3.36 -5.42
CA ILE A 67 0.40 3.60 -5.40
C ILE A 67 0.75 4.93 -4.73
N GLU A 68 0.03 6.00 -5.01
CA GLU A 68 0.23 7.31 -4.36
C GLU A 68 0.09 7.18 -2.84
N ALA A 69 -0.97 6.51 -2.40
CA ALA A 69 -1.22 6.29 -0.99
C ALA A 69 -0.18 5.37 -0.34
N LEU A 70 0.29 4.33 -1.03
CA LEU A 70 1.35 3.44 -0.56
C LEU A 70 2.65 4.22 -0.30
N VAL A 71 3.02 5.17 -1.16
CA VAL A 71 4.23 5.99 -0.98
C VAL A 71 4.15 6.78 0.32
N PHE A 72 3.04 7.49 0.56
CA PHE A 72 2.88 8.26 1.80
C PHE A 72 2.80 7.37 3.04
N PHE A 73 2.08 6.25 2.95
CA PHE A 73 1.94 5.30 4.05
C PHE A 73 3.28 4.66 4.42
N SER A 74 4.02 4.16 3.42
CA SER A 74 5.33 3.55 3.64
C SER A 74 6.33 4.56 4.22
N ALA A 75 6.35 5.80 3.72
CA ALA A 75 7.19 6.86 4.28
C ALA A 75 6.92 7.07 5.78
N ALA A 76 5.66 7.14 6.20
CA ALA A 76 5.29 7.28 7.61
C ALA A 76 5.76 6.09 8.47
N VAL A 77 5.57 4.86 7.99
CA VAL A 77 6.03 3.63 8.68
C VAL A 77 7.56 3.62 8.79
N PHE A 78 8.28 3.99 7.73
CA PHE A 78 9.74 4.07 7.75
C PHE A 78 10.26 5.17 8.67
N THR A 79 9.63 6.35 8.69
CA THR A 79 9.99 7.42 9.64
C THR A 79 9.81 6.96 11.09
N ARG A 80 8.72 6.25 11.39
CA ARG A 80 8.51 5.65 12.72
C ARG A 80 9.59 4.62 13.04
N ALA A 81 9.88 3.69 12.13
CA ALA A 81 10.92 2.69 12.34
C ALA A 81 12.29 3.33 12.58
N PHE A 82 12.65 4.36 11.80
CA PHE A 82 13.90 5.09 11.97
C PHE A 82 13.97 5.80 13.32
N SER A 83 12.88 6.44 13.76
CA SER A 83 12.81 7.08 15.09
C SER A 83 13.06 6.10 16.24
N GLN A 84 12.66 4.83 16.09
CA GLN A 84 12.89 3.80 17.10
C GLN A 84 14.35 3.32 17.10
N ILE A 85 14.99 3.22 15.92
CA ILE A 85 16.42 2.89 15.81
C ILE A 85 17.26 3.95 16.51
N SER A 86 16.92 5.23 16.37
CA SER A 86 17.63 6.33 17.03
C SER A 86 17.51 6.31 18.56
N GLN A 87 16.50 5.64 19.13
CA GLN A 87 16.29 5.52 20.58
C GLN A 87 17.00 4.30 21.21
N TYR A 88 17.78 3.53 20.45
CA TYR A 88 18.50 2.35 20.95
C TYR A 88 19.63 2.68 21.96
N GLY A 89 19.97 3.96 22.17
CA GLY A 89 21.11 4.42 22.98
C GLY A 89 20.79 4.97 24.38
N GLY A 90 19.53 5.03 24.83
CA GLY A 90 19.24 5.52 26.17
C GLY A 90 17.76 5.58 26.49
N THR A 91 17.42 5.15 27.70
CA THR A 91 16.09 5.02 28.33
C THR A 91 15.32 3.75 27.98
N SER A 92 14.96 3.03 29.05
CA SER A 92 14.07 1.87 29.03
C SER A 92 12.71 2.31 28.49
N PRO A 93 12.04 1.50 27.65
CA PRO A 93 10.75 1.88 27.07
C PRO A 93 9.77 2.17 28.21
N THR A 94 9.27 3.40 28.26
CA THR A 94 8.23 3.76 29.21
C THR A 94 6.92 3.10 28.78
N GLY A 95 5.98 2.85 29.70
CA GLY A 95 4.67 2.26 29.34
C GLY A 95 3.89 3.05 28.26
N LYS A 96 4.20 4.33 28.08
CA LYS A 96 3.66 5.18 27.01
C LYS A 96 4.19 4.79 25.63
N ASP A 97 5.45 4.37 25.52
CA ASP A 97 6.09 4.00 24.26
C ASP A 97 5.49 2.71 23.68
N GLY A 98 5.14 1.75 24.54
CA GLY A 98 4.41 0.54 24.16
C GLY A 98 3.00 0.83 23.65
N THR A 99 2.29 1.75 24.30
CA THR A 99 0.94 2.17 23.88
C THR A 99 0.96 2.82 22.48
N VAL A 100 1.95 3.67 22.20
CA VAL A 100 2.13 4.31 20.89
C VAL A 100 2.46 3.27 19.81
N ALA A 101 3.29 2.28 20.13
CA ALA A 101 3.62 1.19 19.20
C ALA A 101 2.38 0.36 18.82
N THR A 102 1.59 -0.06 19.81
CA THR A 102 0.34 -0.80 19.59
C THR A 102 -0.67 0.02 18.80
N ALA A 103 -0.87 1.30 19.12
CA ALA A 103 -1.77 2.18 18.38
C ALA A 103 -1.34 2.30 16.91
N THR A 104 -0.04 2.46 16.64
CA THR A 104 0.49 2.51 15.27
C THR A 104 0.19 1.22 14.50
N SER A 105 0.38 0.06 15.13
CA SER A 105 0.06 -1.25 14.53
C SER A 105 -1.43 -1.36 14.18
N VAL A 106 -2.33 -0.91 15.06
CA VAL A 106 -3.79 -0.88 14.81
C VAL A 106 -4.13 0.03 13.62
N PHE A 107 -3.55 1.23 13.54
CA PHE A 107 -3.75 2.12 12.39
C PHE A 107 -3.26 1.51 11.07
N CYS A 108 -2.12 0.81 11.08
CA CYS A 108 -1.60 0.12 9.90
C CYS A 108 -2.54 -0.98 9.41
N ILE A 109 -3.13 -1.76 10.33
CA ILE A 109 -4.09 -2.81 9.99
C ILE A 109 -5.38 -2.20 9.42
N ILE A 110 -5.93 -1.18 10.09
CA ILE A 110 -7.14 -0.48 9.61
C ILE A 110 -6.90 0.10 8.21
N TYR A 111 -5.75 0.74 8.00
CA TYR A 111 -5.38 1.29 6.71
C TYR A 111 -5.32 0.21 5.62
N ALA A 112 -4.68 -0.94 5.91
CA ALA A 112 -4.59 -2.05 4.96
C ALA A 112 -5.98 -2.61 4.60
N VAL A 113 -6.88 -2.74 5.56
CA VAL A 113 -8.26 -3.22 5.34
C VAL A 113 -9.06 -2.23 4.49
N ILE A 114 -9.06 -0.95 4.85
CA ILE A 114 -9.73 0.11 4.08
C ILE A 114 -9.21 0.14 2.64
N ARG A 115 -7.90 -0.06 2.45
CA ARG A 115 -7.29 -0.08 1.12
C ARG A 115 -7.69 -1.30 0.31
N ALA A 116 -7.78 -2.47 0.93
CA ALA A 116 -8.27 -3.67 0.28
C ALA A 116 -9.73 -3.46 -0.21
N ASP A 117 -10.58 -2.92 0.64
CA ASP A 117 -11.98 -2.62 0.31
C ASP A 117 -12.10 -1.58 -0.82
N TYR A 118 -11.32 -0.50 -0.76
CA TYR A 118 -11.27 0.50 -1.82
C TYR A 118 -10.88 -0.11 -3.17
N CYS A 119 -9.84 -0.96 -3.21
CA CYS A 119 -9.43 -1.64 -4.44
C CYS A 119 -10.57 -2.50 -5.00
N ILE A 120 -11.30 -3.23 -4.15
CA ILE A 120 -12.39 -4.11 -4.59
C ILE A 120 -13.59 -3.30 -5.11
N ASN A 121 -14.01 -2.26 -4.39
CA ASN A 121 -15.20 -1.47 -4.73
C ASN A 121 -14.96 -0.47 -5.86
N SER A 122 -13.70 -0.14 -6.15
CA SER A 122 -13.34 0.84 -7.17
C SER A 122 -13.20 0.25 -8.59
N ILE A 123 -13.19 -1.07 -8.77
CA ILE A 123 -13.05 -1.75 -10.08
C ILE A 123 -14.42 -2.17 -10.60
#